data_AF-A0A1Q5SZI9-F1
#
_entry.id   AF-A0A1Q5SZI9-F1
#
_cell.length_a   1.000
_cell.length_b   1.000
_cell.length_c   1.000
_cell.angle_alpha   90.00
_cell.angle_beta   90.00
_cell.angle_gamma   90.00
#
_symmetry.space_group_name_H-M   'P 1'
#
loop_
_entity.id
_entity.type
_entity.pdbx_description
1 polymer ?
#
loop_
_entity_poly.entity_id
_entity_poly.type
_entity_poly.pdbx_seq_one_letter_code
_entity_poly.pdbx_strand_id
1 'polypeptide(L)'
;MDLQDRSVHAAIGHLSNPKQFVGEKPYEIFIDTQPGRPKTNMKFALCDGIPVKDVRFHGREQFSLDKNGFEFVNHSFDDQITINSIKQSGGDAALQSYLKPLQVFLQQHLKADKVILYDWRVASLVPSPLSYQY
;
A
#
# COMPACT_ATOMS: atom_id res chain seq x y z
N MET A 1 -6.60 34.33 4.66
CA MET A 1 -7.78 33.51 4.29
C MET A 1 -7.64 32.25 5.10
N ASP A 2 -8.44 32.09 6.17
CA ASP A 2 -8.32 31.00 7.12
C ASP A 2 -8.67 29.67 6.41
N LEU A 3 -7.66 28.86 6.15
CA LEU A 3 -7.84 27.47 5.75
C LEU A 3 -8.33 26.74 7.01
N GLN A 4 -9.65 26.74 7.24
CA GLN A 4 -10.27 25.93 8.29
C GLN A 4 -9.74 24.49 8.17
N ASP A 5 -9.12 23.99 9.24
CA ASP A 5 -8.65 22.61 9.36
C ASP A 5 -9.87 21.68 9.21
N ARG A 6 -10.10 21.20 7.98
CA ARG A 6 -11.21 20.30 7.65
C ARG A 6 -10.82 18.88 8.07
N SER A 7 -10.77 18.66 9.38
CA SER A 7 -10.65 17.32 9.94
C SER A 7 -12.03 16.67 10.02
N VAL A 8 -12.18 15.47 9.45
CA VAL A 8 -13.34 14.60 9.68
C VAL A 8 -12.93 13.47 10.61
N HIS A 9 -13.88 12.90 11.34
CA HIS A 9 -13.61 11.72 12.17
C HIS A 9 -14.11 10.48 11.45
N ALA A 10 -13.30 9.42 11.44
CA ALA A 10 -13.62 8.14 10.83
C ALA A 10 -13.56 7.01 11.85
N ALA A 11 -14.25 5.91 11.54
CA ALA A 11 -14.14 4.64 12.21
C ALA A 11 -13.33 3.69 11.32
N ILE A 12 -12.21 3.17 11.82
CA ILE A 12 -11.29 2.31 11.07
C ILE A 12 -11.21 0.94 11.75
N GLY A 13 -11.39 -0.13 10.97
CA GLY A 13 -11.21 -1.49 11.46
C GLY A 13 -9.72 -1.84 11.53
N HIS A 14 -9.20 -2.09 12.73
CA HIS A 14 -7.84 -2.59 12.94
C HIS A 14 -7.84 -4.08 13.22
N LEU A 15 -6.81 -4.78 12.77
CA LEU A 15 -6.62 -6.20 13.10
C LEU A 15 -6.48 -6.35 14.62
N SER A 16 -7.44 -7.05 15.22
CA SER A 16 -7.46 -7.30 16.66
C SER A 16 -6.62 -8.54 16.99
N ASN A 17 -5.90 -8.47 18.11
CA ASN A 17 -5.15 -9.58 18.70
C ASN A 17 -4.12 -10.26 17.78
N PRO A 18 -2.99 -9.58 17.46
CA PRO A 18 -1.94 -10.15 16.61
C PRO A 18 -1.30 -11.43 17.17
N LYS A 19 -1.45 -11.72 18.47
CA LYS A 19 -0.93 -12.95 19.09
C LYS A 19 -1.61 -14.21 18.57
N GLN A 20 -2.84 -14.12 18.03
CA GLN A 20 -3.51 -15.28 17.45
C GLN A 20 -2.79 -15.83 16.21
N PHE A 21 -1.92 -15.02 15.59
CA PHE A 21 -1.21 -15.42 14.36
C PHE A 21 0.13 -16.14 14.61
N VAL A 22 0.50 -16.40 15.86
CA VAL A 22 1.74 -17.14 16.19
C VAL A 22 1.61 -18.61 15.81
N GLY A 23 0.41 -19.20 15.96
CA GLY A 23 0.16 -20.61 15.64
C GLY A 23 -0.50 -20.84 14.29
N GLU A 24 -1.18 -19.84 13.74
CA GLU A 24 -1.94 -19.96 12.48
C GLU A 24 -1.81 -18.67 11.68
N LYS A 25 -1.49 -18.77 10.38
CA LYS A 25 -1.38 -17.57 9.53
C LYS A 25 -2.74 -16.93 9.31
N PRO A 26 -2.82 -15.58 9.18
CA PRO A 26 -4.04 -14.92 8.78
C PRO A 26 -4.47 -15.43 7.39
N TYR A 27 -5.76 -15.73 7.23
CA TYR A 27 -6.33 -16.16 5.95
C TYR A 27 -7.69 -15.53 5.68
N GLU A 28 -8.06 -15.46 4.41
CA GLU A 28 -9.41 -15.16 3.93
C GLU A 28 -9.73 -16.08 2.74
N ILE A 29 -10.90 -16.71 2.79
CA ILE A 29 -11.40 -17.67 1.81
C ILE A 29 -12.42 -16.94 0.93
N PHE A 30 -12.08 -16.78 -0.35
CA PHE A 30 -12.94 -16.09 -1.34
C PHE A 30 -13.98 -16.99 -2.02
N ILE A 31 -14.05 -18.27 -1.63
CA ILE A 31 -15.07 -19.22 -2.09
C ILE A 31 -16.09 -19.53 -1.00
N ASP A 32 -17.16 -20.23 -1.35
CA ASP A 32 -18.16 -20.65 -0.36
C ASP A 32 -17.62 -21.76 0.55
N THR A 33 -17.86 -21.58 1.84
CA THR A 33 -17.49 -22.53 2.89
C THR A 33 -18.74 -23.25 3.38
N GLN A 34 -18.56 -24.43 3.98
CA GLN A 34 -19.66 -25.14 4.64
C GLN A 34 -20.29 -24.25 5.73
N PRO A 35 -21.62 -24.36 5.97
CA PRO A 35 -22.29 -23.63 7.04
C PRO A 35 -21.57 -23.79 8.38
N GLY A 36 -21.35 -22.67 9.08
CA GLY A 36 -20.65 -22.65 10.37
C GLY A 36 -19.12 -22.63 10.29
N ARG A 37 -18.51 -22.76 9.11
CA ARG A 37 -17.05 -22.58 8.96
C ARG A 37 -16.71 -21.13 8.64
N PRO A 38 -15.86 -20.46 9.43
CA PRO A 38 -15.47 -19.08 9.17
C PRO A 38 -14.67 -18.99 7.85
N LYS A 39 -14.94 -17.93 7.07
CA LYS A 39 -14.16 -17.62 5.85
C LYS A 39 -12.82 -16.95 6.16
N THR A 40 -12.62 -16.46 7.37
CA THR A 40 -11.36 -15.82 7.80
C THR A 40 -11.13 -16.07 9.29
N ASN A 41 -9.87 -16.22 9.71
CA ASN A 41 -9.48 -16.16 11.11
C ASN A 41 -9.09 -14.74 11.57
N MET A 42 -9.19 -13.73 10.69
CA MET A 42 -8.94 -12.35 11.04
C MET A 42 -10.14 -11.78 11.79
N LYS A 43 -9.86 -11.14 12.93
CA LYS A 43 -10.85 -10.40 13.71
C LYS A 43 -10.48 -8.93 13.68
N PHE A 44 -11.45 -8.06 13.42
CA PHE A 44 -11.23 -6.62 13.39
C PHE A 44 -11.88 -5.96 14.61
N ALA A 45 -11.17 -5.05 15.25
CA ALA A 45 -11.70 -4.13 16.24
C ALA A 45 -11.92 -2.78 15.57
N LEU A 46 -13.12 -2.21 15.73
CA LEU A 46 -13.40 -0.87 15.24
C LEU A 46 -12.76 0.15 16.19
N CYS A 47 -11.96 1.05 15.63
CA CYS A 47 -11.42 2.20 16.34
C CYS A 47 -12.13 3.45 15.83
N ASP A 48 -12.95 4.05 16.70
CA ASP A 48 -13.71 5.26 16.39
C ASP A 48 -12.90 6.53 16.67
N GLY A 49 -13.38 7.66 16.14
CA GLY A 49 -12.82 8.97 16.44
C GLY A 49 -11.43 9.21 15.87
N ILE A 50 -11.03 8.48 14.82
CA ILE A 50 -9.74 8.70 14.17
C ILE A 50 -9.82 9.99 13.35
N PRO A 51 -8.99 11.01 13.66
CA PRO A 51 -9.00 12.27 12.91
C PRO A 51 -8.36 12.06 11.54
N VAL A 52 -9.11 12.36 10.49
CA VAL A 52 -8.67 12.34 9.10
C VAL A 52 -8.59 13.77 8.61
N LYS A 53 -7.39 14.19 8.21
CA LYS A 53 -7.13 15.54 7.71
C LYS A 53 -6.98 15.54 6.19
N ASP A 54 -7.62 16.51 5.53
CA ASP A 54 -7.44 16.72 4.10
C ASP A 54 -6.15 17.48 3.80
N VAL A 55 -5.11 16.74 3.46
CA VAL A 55 -3.77 17.26 3.18
C VAL A 55 -3.64 17.99 1.84
N ARG A 56 -4.66 17.96 0.97
CA ARG A 56 -4.61 18.62 -0.35
C ARG A 56 -4.49 20.14 -0.26
N PHE A 57 -4.93 20.73 0.86
CA PHE A 57 -4.94 22.17 1.09
C PHE A 57 -3.74 22.68 1.89
N HIS A 58 -2.88 21.79 2.38
CA HIS A 58 -1.80 22.15 3.31
C HIS A 58 -0.42 22.35 2.67
N GLY A 59 -0.32 22.42 1.34
CA GLY A 59 0.97 22.48 0.65
C GLY A 59 1.70 21.14 0.77
N ARG A 60 1.81 20.41 -0.34
CA ARG A 60 2.37 19.03 -0.35
C ARG A 60 3.81 18.99 0.16
N GLU A 61 4.55 20.07 -0.08
CA GLU A 61 5.93 20.31 0.32
C GLU A 61 6.16 20.37 1.84
N GLN A 62 5.09 20.50 2.64
CA GLN A 62 5.21 20.54 4.10
C GLN A 62 5.33 19.16 4.75
N PHE A 63 5.08 18.09 3.99
CA PHE A 63 5.14 16.71 4.46
C PHE A 63 6.45 16.05 4.03
N SER A 64 7.27 15.68 5.01
CA SER A 64 8.52 14.96 4.78
C SER A 64 8.49 13.59 5.45
N LEU A 65 9.20 12.64 4.86
CA LEU A 65 9.27 11.27 5.36
C LEU A 65 9.75 11.21 6.82
N ASP A 66 10.80 11.97 7.16
CA ASP A 66 11.37 11.99 8.52
C ASP A 66 10.42 12.56 9.58
N LYS A 67 9.62 13.57 9.21
CA LYS A 67 8.75 14.27 10.16
C LYS A 67 7.38 13.62 10.28
N ASN A 68 6.84 13.15 9.16
CA ASN A 68 5.45 12.71 9.05
C ASN A 68 5.31 11.20 8.86
N GLY A 69 6.40 10.48 8.57
CA GLY A 69 6.36 9.08 8.16
C GLY A 69 5.87 8.88 6.71
N PHE A 70 5.62 9.97 5.98
CA PHE A 70 5.26 9.97 4.57
C PHE A 70 5.64 11.29 3.92
N GLU A 71 5.74 11.30 2.60
CA GLU A 71 5.99 12.50 1.79
C GLU A 71 5.17 12.46 0.50
N PHE A 72 4.96 13.63 -0.11
CA PHE A 72 4.36 13.73 -1.44
C PHE A 72 5.44 14.05 -2.46
N VAL A 73 5.61 13.18 -3.45
CA VAL A 73 6.50 13.45 -4.57
C VAL A 73 5.72 13.43 -5.88
N ASN A 74 5.90 14.49 -6.67
CA ASN A 74 5.42 14.51 -8.04
C ASN A 74 6.55 14.03 -8.94
N HIS A 75 6.38 12.86 -9.53
CA HIS A 75 7.31 12.31 -10.51
C HIS A 75 6.54 11.90 -11.76
N SER A 76 6.94 12.46 -12.90
CA SER A 76 6.38 12.08 -14.20
C SER A 76 7.12 10.85 -14.70
N PHE A 77 6.40 9.75 -14.86
CA PHE A 77 6.88 8.56 -15.56
C PHE A 77 6.61 8.71 -17.07
N ASP A 78 7.24 7.86 -17.89
CA ASP A 78 7.03 7.84 -19.34
C ASP A 78 5.53 7.71 -19.69
N ASP A 79 5.06 8.50 -20.66
CA ASP A 79 3.66 8.64 -21.07
C ASP A 79 3.03 7.32 -21.56
N GLN A 80 3.86 6.31 -21.85
CA GLN A 80 3.42 4.98 -22.27
C GLN A 80 2.82 4.15 -21.12
N ILE A 81 3.06 4.55 -19.86
CA ILE A 81 2.58 3.85 -18.67
C ILE A 81 1.26 4.48 -18.21
N THR A 82 0.16 3.94 -18.73
CA THR A 82 -1.20 4.38 -18.38
C THR A 82 -1.96 3.26 -17.67
N ILE A 83 -2.99 3.63 -16.90
CA ILE A 83 -3.91 2.64 -16.31
C ILE A 83 -4.49 1.71 -17.39
N ASN A 84 -4.71 2.23 -18.60
CA ASN A 84 -5.23 1.46 -19.72
C ASN A 84 -4.20 0.46 -20.26
N SER A 85 -2.91 0.84 -20.38
CA SER A 85 -1.87 -0.10 -20.80
C SER A 85 -1.61 -1.20 -19.77
N ILE A 86 -1.80 -0.91 -18.48
CA ILE A 86 -1.77 -1.93 -17.42
C ILE A 86 -2.92 -2.93 -17.56
N LYS A 87 -4.15 -2.46 -17.80
CA LYS A 87 -5.31 -3.34 -17.98
C LYS A 87 -5.23 -4.22 -19.23
N GLN A 88 -4.65 -3.70 -20.32
CA GLN A 88 -4.61 -4.38 -21.62
C GLN A 88 -3.53 -5.46 -21.73
N SER A 89 -2.40 -5.32 -21.03
CA SER A 89 -1.24 -6.22 -21.14
C SER A 89 -1.32 -7.49 -20.26
N GLY A 90 -2.46 -7.76 -19.65
CA GLY A 90 -2.58 -8.84 -18.65
C GLY A 90 -1.91 -8.50 -17.31
N GLY A 91 -1.63 -7.22 -17.05
CA GLY A 91 -1.16 -6.71 -15.76
C GLY A 91 0.35 -6.78 -15.57
N ASP A 92 0.98 -7.93 -15.81
CA ASP A 92 2.36 -8.15 -15.36
C ASP A 92 3.40 -7.35 -16.16
N ALA A 93 3.35 -7.36 -17.49
CA ALA A 93 4.36 -6.67 -18.32
C ALA A 93 4.33 -5.14 -18.15
N ALA A 94 3.14 -4.55 -18.09
CA ALA A 94 3.00 -3.10 -17.85
C ALA A 94 3.22 -2.71 -16.38
N LEU A 95 3.02 -3.63 -15.43
CA LEU A 95 3.44 -3.41 -14.06
C LEU A 95 4.98 -3.37 -13.98
N GLN A 96 5.68 -4.27 -14.68
CA GLN A 96 7.16 -4.24 -14.73
C GLN A 96 7.70 -2.94 -15.33
N SER A 97 7.08 -2.43 -16.40
CA SER A 97 7.50 -1.17 -17.01
C SER A 97 7.33 0.03 -16.07
N TYR A 98 6.40 -0.04 -15.11
CA TYR A 98 6.23 0.96 -14.06
C TYR A 98 7.17 0.77 -12.86
N LEU A 99 7.32 -0.45 -12.37
CA LEU A 99 8.05 -0.74 -11.14
C LEU A 99 9.55 -0.45 -11.26
N LYS A 100 10.16 -0.72 -12.43
CA LYS A 100 11.60 -0.50 -12.63
C LYS A 100 11.98 0.99 -12.56
N PRO A 101 11.35 1.91 -13.32
CA PRO A 101 11.56 3.35 -13.14
C PRO A 101 11.24 3.83 -11.73
N LEU A 102 10.17 3.33 -11.11
CA LEU A 102 9.81 3.67 -9.74
C LEU A 102 10.92 3.30 -8.74
N GLN A 103 11.51 2.10 -8.87
CA GLN A 103 12.61 1.67 -8.02
C GLN A 103 13.83 2.57 -8.16
N VAL A 104 14.20 2.93 -9.40
CA VAL A 104 15.33 3.84 -9.67
C VAL A 104 15.05 5.23 -9.07
N PHE A 105 13.85 5.75 -9.30
CA PHE A 105 13.42 7.02 -8.73
C PHE A 105 13.51 7.00 -7.20
N LEU A 106 13.00 5.97 -6.53
CA LEU A 106 13.03 5.84 -5.07
C LEU A 106 14.46 5.72 -4.54
N GLN A 107 15.35 4.97 -5.22
CA GLN A 107 16.75 4.88 -4.82
C GLN A 107 17.44 6.24 -4.85
N GLN A 108 17.20 7.03 -5.91
CA GLN A 108 17.76 8.36 -6.05
C GLN A 108 17.18 9.35 -5.04
N HIS A 109 15.84 9.36 -4.92
CA HIS A 109 15.11 10.29 -4.05
C HIS A 109 15.45 10.07 -2.58
N LEU A 110 15.47 8.81 -2.13
CA LEU A 110 15.78 8.45 -0.75
C LEU A 110 17.28 8.31 -0.46
N LYS A 111 18.14 8.43 -1.49
CA LYS A 111 19.58 8.13 -1.42
C LYS A 111 19.86 6.77 -0.79
N ALA A 112 19.01 5.80 -1.10
CA ALA A 112 19.05 4.47 -0.52
C ALA A 112 19.97 3.54 -1.34
N ASP A 113 20.82 2.77 -0.66
CA ASP A 113 21.67 1.76 -1.30
C ASP A 113 20.83 0.69 -2.02
N LYS A 114 19.64 0.39 -1.48
CA LYS A 114 18.73 -0.62 -2.01
C LYS A 114 17.27 -0.24 -1.76
N VAL A 115 16.44 -0.40 -2.79
CA VAL A 115 14.97 -0.35 -2.68
C VAL A 115 14.43 -1.72 -3.05
N ILE A 116 13.51 -2.24 -2.22
CA ILE A 116 12.79 -3.49 -2.44
C ILE A 116 11.31 -3.16 -2.55
N LEU A 117 10.70 -3.52 -3.68
CA LEU A 117 9.26 -3.40 -3.89
C LEU A 117 8.60 -4.72 -3.53
N TYR A 118 7.57 -4.68 -2.67
CA TYR A 118 6.81 -5.85 -2.24
C TYR A 118 5.42 -5.84 -2.88
N ASP A 119 5.08 -6.89 -3.61
CA ASP A 119 3.69 -7.16 -3.99
C ASP A 119 3.05 -8.06 -2.95
N TRP A 120 2.17 -7.49 -2.12
CA TRP A 120 1.48 -8.22 -1.06
C TRP A 120 0.57 -9.34 -1.60
N ARG A 121 0.21 -9.32 -2.89
CA ARG A 121 -0.62 -10.34 -3.53
C ARG A 121 0.17 -11.59 -3.91
N VAL A 122 1.48 -11.45 -4.08
CA VAL A 122 2.38 -12.58 -4.34
C VAL A 122 2.71 -13.19 -2.98
N ALA A 123 1.87 -14.13 -2.53
CA ALA A 123 2.06 -14.85 -1.28
C ALA A 123 3.27 -15.81 -1.38
N SER A 124 4.47 -15.27 -1.28
CA SER A 124 5.70 -16.04 -1.09
C SER A 124 6.04 -16.10 0.40
N LEU A 125 6.38 -17.30 0.88
CA LEU A 125 6.82 -17.55 2.26
C LEU A 125 8.13 -16.80 2.61
N VAL A 126 8.86 -16.35 1.60
CA VAL A 126 10.05 -15.52 1.70
C VAL A 126 9.73 -14.19 1.03
N PRO A 127 9.93 -13.03 1.69
CA PRO A 127 9.91 -11.73 1.04
C PRO A 127 11.07 -11.68 0.03
N SER A 128 10.86 -12.25 -1.14
CA SER A 128 11.77 -12.09 -2.25
C SER A 128 11.54 -10.70 -2.82
N PRO A 129 12.60 -9.95 -3.14
CA PRO A 129 12.45 -8.83 -4.05
C PRO A 129 11.67 -9.31 -5.27
N LEU A 130 10.93 -8.42 -5.94
CA LEU A 130 10.43 -8.69 -7.29
C LEU A 130 11.65 -8.87 -8.21
N SER A 131 12.28 -10.04 -8.16
CA SER A 131 13.37 -10.47 -9.02
C SER A 131 12.73 -11.20 -10.18
N TYR A 132 12.19 -10.44 -11.13
CA TYR A 132 11.83 -10.99 -12.43
C TYR A 132 13.12 -11.11 -13.22
N GLN A 133 13.65 -12.32 -13.29
CA GLN A 133 14.75 -12.61 -14.19
C GLN A 133 14.24 -12.71 -15.63
N TYR A 134 15.00 -12.06 -16.51
CA TYR A 134 15.07 -12.15 -17.98
C TYR A 134 14.24 -11.14 -18.77
#